data_AF-A0A960XHZ0-F1
#
_entry.id   AF-A0A960XHZ0-F1
#
_cell.length_a   1.000
_cell.length_b   1.000
_cell.length_c   1.000
_cell.angle_alpha   90.00
_cell.angle_beta   90.00
_cell.angle_gamma   90.00
#
_symmetry.space_group_name_H-M   'P 1'
#
loop_
_entity.id
_entity.type
_entity.pdbx_description
1 polymer ?
#
loop_
_entity_poly.entity_id
_entity_poly.type
_entity_poly.pdbx_seq_one_letter_code
_entity_poly.pdbx_strand_id
1 'polypeptide(L)'
;MQNQTFEVRPKRKIADIDGIHLPDSIEAQMNPGLTLTREIEEACKAFKVSRLHVFGSANLGDISHVHDIDLIVEFERDGYSGAFEQFMGFKEAMESILGRPVDLLSAKRFRNQIFQAEVEKTKRLVYAA
;
A
#
# COMPACT_ATOMS: atom_id res chain seq x y z
N MET A 1 49.62 21.35 -33.37
CA MET A 1 48.17 21.16 -33.20
C MET A 1 47.96 19.77 -32.64
N GLN A 2 47.23 19.67 -31.52
CA GLN A 2 47.29 18.57 -30.55
C GLN A 2 46.34 17.43 -30.93
N ASN A 3 46.82 16.18 -30.87
CA ASN A 3 46.00 14.98 -30.96
C ASN A 3 45.42 14.66 -29.57
N GLN A 4 44.09 14.69 -29.44
CA GLN A 4 43.41 14.28 -28.22
C GLN A 4 42.96 12.82 -28.36
N THR A 5 43.80 11.91 -27.87
CA THR A 5 43.45 10.50 -27.63
C THR A 5 42.56 10.44 -26.39
N PHE A 6 41.33 9.95 -26.53
CA PHE A 6 40.44 9.67 -25.40
C PHE A 6 40.85 8.33 -24.76
N GLU A 7 41.45 8.37 -23.56
CA GLU A 7 41.70 7.19 -22.74
C GLU A 7 40.38 6.63 -22.20
N VAL A 8 40.06 5.39 -22.59
CA VAL A 8 38.94 4.62 -22.03
C VAL A 8 39.36 4.11 -20.65
N ARG A 9 38.77 4.65 -19.58
CA ARG A 9 39.03 4.17 -18.22
C ARG A 9 38.49 2.75 -18.03
N PRO A 10 39.25 1.83 -17.41
CA PRO A 10 38.78 0.46 -17.17
C PRO A 10 37.67 0.42 -16.11
N LYS A 11 36.62 -0.36 -16.38
CA LYS A 11 35.53 -0.65 -15.44
C LYS A 11 36.12 -1.33 -14.19
N ARG A 12 35.91 -0.76 -13.00
CA ARG A 12 36.27 -1.41 -11.74
C ARG A 12 35.52 -2.74 -11.64
N LYS A 13 36.27 -3.83 -11.49
CA LYS A 13 35.77 -5.10 -10.94
C LYS A 13 35.38 -4.84 -9.49
N ILE A 14 34.12 -5.06 -9.15
CA ILE A 14 33.74 -5.34 -7.76
C ILE A 14 33.73 -6.87 -7.67
N ALA A 15 34.70 -7.39 -6.92
CA ALA A 15 34.80 -8.79 -6.54
C ALA A 15 33.81 -9.08 -5.41
N ASP A 16 33.21 -10.26 -5.49
CA ASP A 16 32.79 -11.14 -4.38
C ASP A 16 32.05 -10.49 -3.21
N ILE A 17 30.72 -10.56 -3.28
CA ILE A 17 29.86 -10.64 -2.09
C ILE A 17 29.11 -11.97 -2.15
N ASP A 18 29.44 -12.83 -1.19
CA ASP A 18 28.82 -14.13 -0.98
C ASP A 18 27.30 -14.03 -0.81
N GLY A 19 26.56 -14.91 -1.50
CA GLY A 19 25.31 -15.46 -0.97
C GLY A 19 24.04 -14.61 -1.05
N ILE A 20 23.65 -14.10 -2.22
CA ILE A 20 22.25 -13.74 -2.47
C ILE A 20 21.61 -14.85 -3.29
N HIS A 21 20.94 -15.78 -2.60
CA HIS A 21 19.98 -16.67 -3.22
C HIS A 21 18.81 -15.83 -3.73
N LEU A 22 18.74 -15.63 -5.04
CA LEU A 22 17.55 -15.11 -5.71
C LEU A 22 16.45 -16.17 -5.56
N PRO A 23 15.29 -15.87 -4.96
CA PRO A 23 14.19 -16.82 -4.93
C PRO A 23 13.65 -17.03 -6.37
N ASP A 24 13.44 -18.30 -6.72
CA ASP A 24 13.03 -18.84 -8.05
C ASP A 24 11.62 -18.46 -8.54
N SER A 25 11.07 -17.28 -8.21
CA SER A 25 9.67 -16.96 -8.55
C SER A 25 9.46 -15.51 -8.97
N ILE A 26 9.81 -15.21 -10.22
CA ILE A 26 9.48 -13.93 -10.90
C ILE A 26 7.94 -13.73 -11.00
N GLU A 27 7.12 -14.78 -10.84
CA GLU A 27 5.65 -14.65 -10.84
C GLU A 27 5.08 -13.96 -9.59
N ALA A 28 5.78 -13.96 -8.45
CA ALA A 28 5.32 -13.24 -7.25
C ALA A 28 5.50 -11.71 -7.34
N GLN A 29 6.20 -11.23 -8.38
CA GLN A 29 6.52 -9.81 -8.57
C GLN A 29 5.42 -9.02 -9.31
N MET A 30 4.30 -9.63 -9.70
CA MET A 30 3.28 -9.00 -10.56
C MET A 30 1.91 -8.84 -9.86
N ASN A 31 1.87 -8.15 -8.72
CA ASN A 31 0.78 -7.26 -8.26
C ASN A 31 1.04 -6.79 -6.79
N PRO A 32 1.61 -5.61 -6.52
CA PRO A 32 1.90 -5.17 -5.16
C PRO A 32 0.68 -4.52 -4.49
N GLY A 33 -0.44 -5.23 -4.46
CA GLY A 33 -1.60 -4.82 -3.67
C GLY A 33 -1.43 -5.09 -2.19
N LEU A 34 -2.07 -4.27 -1.35
CA LEU A 34 -2.30 -4.65 0.05
C LEU A 34 -3.00 -6.01 0.08
N THR A 35 -2.37 -6.97 0.75
CA THR A 35 -2.89 -8.34 0.92
C THR A 35 -3.35 -8.50 2.36
N LEU A 36 -4.38 -9.32 2.60
CA LEU A 36 -4.85 -9.63 3.94
C LEU A 36 -3.79 -10.43 4.70
N THR A 37 -3.17 -9.81 5.70
CA THR A 37 -2.32 -10.49 6.68
C THR A 37 -3.11 -10.77 7.96
N ARG A 38 -2.54 -11.60 8.84
CA ARG A 38 -3.14 -11.93 10.12
C ARG A 38 -3.31 -10.69 11.00
N GLU A 39 -2.31 -9.80 11.02
CA GLU A 39 -2.32 -8.57 11.79
C GLU A 39 -3.43 -7.61 11.31
N ILE A 40 -3.61 -7.51 9.99
CA ILE A 40 -4.69 -6.72 9.39
C ILE A 40 -6.05 -7.32 9.73
N GLU A 41 -6.18 -8.65 9.66
CA GLU A 41 -7.42 -9.36 10.00
C GLU A 41 -7.79 -9.15 11.48
N GLU A 42 -6.82 -9.30 12.39
CA GLU A 42 -7.00 -9.08 13.82
C GLU A 42 -7.39 -7.63 14.14
N ALA A 43 -6.75 -6.65 13.48
CA ALA A 43 -7.13 -5.25 13.60
C ALA A 43 -8.56 -4.99 13.05
N CYS A 44 -8.91 -5.54 11.89
CA CYS A 44 -10.26 -5.40 11.34
C CYS A 44 -11.33 -5.92 12.31
N LYS A 45 -11.09 -7.09 12.93
CA LYS A 45 -11.98 -7.66 13.96
C LYS A 45 -12.05 -6.79 15.20
N ALA A 46 -10.91 -6.34 15.72
CA ALA A 46 -10.85 -5.52 16.94
C ALA A 46 -11.60 -4.19 16.79
N PHE A 47 -11.51 -3.58 15.61
CA PHE A 47 -12.15 -2.31 15.30
C PHE A 47 -13.55 -2.46 14.68
N LYS A 48 -14.11 -3.67 14.61
CA LYS A 48 -15.44 -3.93 13.99
C LYS A 48 -15.56 -3.39 12.58
N VAL A 49 -14.53 -3.62 11.78
CA VAL A 49 -14.56 -3.33 10.34
C VAL A 49 -15.46 -4.39 9.68
N SER A 50 -16.44 -3.95 8.88
CA SER A 50 -17.25 -4.84 8.05
C SER A 50 -16.62 -5.05 6.68
N ARG A 51 -15.99 -4.01 6.11
CA ARG A 51 -15.26 -4.08 4.84
C ARG A 51 -14.03 -3.18 4.84
N LEU A 52 -12.95 -3.68 4.26
CA LEU A 52 -11.74 -2.91 3.96
C LEU A 52 -11.39 -3.06 2.49
N HIS A 53 -11.13 -1.95 1.81
CA HIS A 53 -10.62 -1.93 0.46
C HIS A 53 -9.34 -1.12 0.39
N VAL A 54 -8.44 -1.52 -0.51
CA VAL A 54 -7.35 -0.67 -1.00
C VAL A 54 -7.79 -0.03 -2.32
N PHE A 55 -7.46 1.23 -2.57
CA PHE A 55 -7.78 1.93 -3.82
C PHE A 55 -6.59 2.77 -4.31
N GLY A 56 -6.73 3.45 -5.45
CA GLY A 56 -5.71 4.38 -5.93
C GLY A 56 -4.50 3.73 -6.61
N SER A 57 -3.42 4.50 -6.75
CA SER A 57 -2.22 4.18 -7.55
C SER A 57 -1.25 3.21 -6.87
N ALA A 58 -1.51 2.80 -5.61
CA ALA A 58 -0.84 1.64 -5.00
C ALA A 58 -1.06 0.33 -5.79
N ASN A 59 -1.93 0.37 -6.81
CA ASN A 59 -2.15 -0.66 -7.82
C ASN A 59 -1.11 -0.71 -8.95
N LEU A 60 -0.22 0.27 -9.10
CA LEU A 60 0.86 0.21 -10.09
C LEU A 60 2.17 -0.14 -9.41
N GLY A 61 2.93 -1.03 -10.06
CA GLY A 61 4.18 -1.66 -9.62
C GLY A 61 5.35 -0.77 -9.21
N ASP A 62 5.11 0.50 -8.90
CA ASP A 62 6.11 1.49 -8.53
C ASP A 62 5.90 1.88 -7.06
N ILE A 63 6.37 1.02 -6.18
CA ILE A 63 6.39 1.22 -4.72
C ILE A 63 7.52 2.20 -4.38
N SER A 64 7.59 3.34 -5.07
CA SER A 64 8.49 4.41 -4.69
C SER A 64 8.13 4.85 -3.26
N HIS A 65 9.16 4.96 -2.42
CA HIS A 65 9.14 4.99 -0.96
C HIS A 65 8.43 6.22 -0.32
N VAL A 66 7.52 6.90 -1.02
CA VAL A 66 7.02 8.23 -0.64
C VAL A 66 5.49 8.33 -0.59
N HIS A 67 4.75 7.38 -1.16
CA HIS A 67 3.29 7.51 -1.24
C HIS A 67 2.56 6.90 -0.04
N ASP A 68 1.49 7.54 0.40
CA ASP A 68 0.59 7.01 1.43
C ASP A 68 -0.18 5.78 0.91
N ILE A 69 -0.69 4.94 1.81
CA ILE A 69 -1.56 3.80 1.45
C ILE A 69 -3.02 4.23 1.56
N ASP A 70 -3.72 4.21 0.43
CA ASP A 70 -5.11 4.62 0.30
C ASP A 70 -6.09 3.48 0.66
N LEU A 71 -6.84 3.62 1.75
CA LEU A 71 -7.79 2.64 2.24
C LEU A 71 -9.22 3.18 2.36
N ILE A 72 -10.20 2.35 2.02
CA ILE A 72 -11.62 2.61 2.28
C ILE A 72 -12.13 1.62 3.32
N VAL A 73 -12.68 2.15 4.40
CA VAL A 73 -13.20 1.36 5.52
C VAL A 73 -14.70 1.55 5.70
N GLU A 74 -15.36 0.43 6.00
CA GLU A 74 -16.72 0.34 6.48
C GLU A 74 -16.69 -0.26 7.88
N PHE A 75 -17.32 0.41 8.85
CA PHE A 75 -17.43 -0.08 10.22
C PHE A 75 -18.84 -0.60 10.49
N GLU A 76 -18.93 -1.69 11.24
CA GLU A 76 -20.17 -2.15 11.85
C GLU A 76 -20.38 -1.39 13.16
N ARG A 77 -21.40 -0.51 13.19
CA ARG A 77 -21.73 0.30 14.36
C ARG A 77 -23.18 0.77 14.38
N ASP A 78 -23.67 0.99 15.59
CA ASP A 78 -24.93 1.66 15.85
C ASP A 78 -24.68 3.12 16.27
N GLY A 79 -24.93 4.06 15.36
CA GLY A 79 -24.82 5.50 15.63
C GLY A 79 -23.38 6.05 15.66
N TYR A 80 -23.23 7.27 16.18
CA TYR A 80 -21.99 8.07 16.06
C TYR A 80 -21.12 8.11 17.32
N SER A 81 -21.58 7.52 18.43
CA SER A 81 -20.80 7.52 19.67
C SER A 81 -19.51 6.72 19.49
N GLY A 82 -18.37 7.31 19.86
CA GLY A 82 -17.04 6.72 19.68
C GLY A 82 -16.55 6.67 18.23
N ALA A 83 -17.15 7.44 17.32
CA ALA A 83 -16.87 7.28 15.89
C ALA A 83 -15.51 7.80 15.45
N PHE A 84 -15.11 8.90 16.04
CA PHE A 84 -13.82 9.49 15.77
C PHE A 84 -12.69 8.60 16.31
N GLU A 85 -12.85 8.08 17.53
CA GLU A 85 -11.89 7.23 18.21
C GLU A 85 -11.71 5.89 17.48
N GLN A 86 -12.79 5.26 17.04
CA GLN A 86 -12.70 4.03 16.23
C GLN A 86 -11.98 4.28 14.90
N PHE A 87 -12.30 5.39 14.24
CA PHE A 87 -11.72 5.73 12.94
C PHE A 87 -10.22 6.03 13.06
N MET A 88 -9.84 6.91 13.99
CA MET A 88 -8.44 7.29 14.19
C MET A 88 -7.62 6.14 14.76
N GLY A 89 -8.16 5.37 15.71
CA GLY A 89 -7.49 4.19 16.24
C GLY A 89 -7.26 3.12 15.18
N PHE A 90 -8.21 2.90 14.26
CA PHE A 90 -8.01 1.97 13.15
C PHE A 90 -6.96 2.49 12.17
N LYS A 91 -6.95 3.79 11.85
CA LYS A 91 -5.92 4.42 11.03
C LYS A 91 -4.52 4.20 11.61
N GLU A 92 -4.34 4.54 12.89
CA GLU A 92 -3.05 4.38 13.58
C GLU A 92 -2.60 2.91 13.63
N ALA A 93 -3.53 1.97 13.85
CA ALA A 93 -3.23 0.55 13.81
C ALA A 93 -2.75 0.10 12.41
N MET A 94 -3.40 0.57 11.35
CA MET A 94 -2.97 0.28 9.97
C MET A 94 -1.61 0.88 9.66
N GLU A 95 -1.34 2.12 10.07
CA GLU A 95 -0.02 2.75 9.89
C GLU A 95 1.08 1.96 10.61
N SER A 96 0.79 1.49 11.82
CA SER A 96 1.73 0.68 12.59
C SER A 96 1.98 -0.69 11.94
N ILE A 97 0.96 -1.34 11.39
CA ILE A 97 1.08 -2.65 10.74
C ILE A 97 1.82 -2.52 9.40
N LEU A 98 1.53 -1.47 8.63
CA LEU A 98 2.05 -1.29 7.28
C LEU A 98 3.39 -0.55 7.24
N GLY A 99 3.79 0.06 8.36
CA GLY A 99 5.04 0.82 8.46
C GLY A 99 5.08 2.06 7.56
N ARG A 100 3.92 2.55 7.12
CA ARG A 100 3.74 3.65 6.18
C ARG A 100 2.50 4.46 6.56
N PRO A 101 2.44 5.76 6.20
CA PRO A 101 1.23 6.53 6.42
C PRO A 101 0.06 5.96 5.60
N VAL A 102 -1.14 6.10 6.15
CA VAL A 102 -2.38 5.58 5.57
C VAL A 102 -3.36 6.73 5.38
N ASP A 103 -3.84 6.94 4.16
CA ASP A 103 -5.02 7.76 3.93
C ASP A 103 -6.26 6.88 4.08
N LEU A 104 -6.98 7.04 5.18
CA LEU A 104 -8.16 6.26 5.50
C LEU A 104 -9.40 7.09 5.13
N LEU A 105 -10.27 6.53 4.29
CA LEU A 105 -11.56 7.10 3.94
C LEU A 105 -12.70 6.19 4.42
N SER A 106 -13.78 6.79 4.91
CA SER A 106 -15.01 6.04 5.17
C SER A 106 -15.76 5.82 3.84
N ALA A 107 -16.42 4.68 3.65
CA ALA A 107 -17.19 4.37 2.43
C ALA A 107 -18.50 5.18 2.28
N LYS A 108 -18.39 6.50 2.34
CA LYS A 108 -19.46 7.43 1.98
C LYS A 108 -19.30 7.81 0.52
N ARG A 109 -20.41 8.09 -0.16
CA ARG A 109 -20.36 8.65 -1.52
C ARG A 109 -19.58 9.97 -1.51
N PHE A 110 -18.53 10.04 -2.30
CA PHE A 110 -17.78 11.25 -2.53
C PHE A 110 -18.58 12.21 -3.41
N ARG A 111 -18.51 13.51 -3.11
CA ARG A 111 -19.22 14.55 -3.89
C ARG A 111 -18.69 14.67 -5.31
N ASN A 112 -17.39 14.46 -5.49
CA ASN A 112 -16.75 14.46 -6.80
C ASN A 112 -17.03 13.11 -7.49
N GLN A 113 -17.87 13.14 -8.52
CA GLN A 113 -18.28 11.94 -9.25
C GLN A 113 -17.14 11.30 -10.05
N ILE A 114 -16.16 12.10 -10.52
CA ILE A 114 -14.98 11.59 -11.22
C ILE A 114 -14.12 10.79 -10.24
N PHE A 115 -13.87 11.36 -9.04
CA PHE A 115 -13.14 10.66 -7.98
C PHE A 115 -13.87 9.41 -7.50
N GLN A 116 -15.19 9.50 -7.30
CA GLN A 116 -16.01 8.33 -6.96
C GLN A 116 -15.88 7.22 -8.01
N ALA A 117 -15.95 7.56 -9.31
CA ALA A 117 -15.82 6.58 -10.38
C ALA A 117 -14.43 5.93 -10.39
N GLU A 118 -13.37 6.71 -10.14
CA GLU A 118 -12.00 6.19 -10.06
C GLU A 118 -11.82 5.25 -8.86
N VAL A 119 -12.34 5.65 -7.69
CA VAL A 119 -12.36 4.80 -6.50
C VAL A 119 -13.09 3.48 -6.79
N GLU A 120 -14.30 3.53 -7.33
CA GLU A 120 -15.08 2.33 -7.62
C GLU A 120 -14.39 1.42 -8.66
N LYS A 121 -13.70 2.01 -9.63
CA LYS A 121 -12.97 1.28 -10.67
C LYS A 121 -11.70 0.62 -10.13
N THR A 122 -11.03 1.23 -9.17
CA THR A 122 -9.70 0.81 -8.69
C THR A 122 -9.71 0.11 -7.34
N LYS A 123 -10.81 0.20 -6.58
CA LYS A 123 -10.89 -0.43 -5.26
C LYS A 123 -10.83 -1.95 -5.36
N ARG A 124 -10.08 -2.55 -4.46
CA ARG A 124 -9.98 -4.00 -4.30
C ARG A 124 -10.25 -4.38 -2.86
N LEU A 125 -11.10 -5.38 -2.68
CA LEU A 125 -11.45 -5.90 -1.36
C LEU A 125 -10.24 -6.54 -0.70
N VAL A 126 -9.95 -6.15 0.54
CA VAL A 126 -8.91 -6.72 1.40
C VAL A 126 -9.54 -7.56 2.50
N TYR A 127 -10.64 -7.09 3.09
CA TYR A 127 -11.33 -7.76 4.20
C TYR A 127 -12.84 -7.61 4.10
N ALA A 128 -13.58 -8.66 4.47
CA ALA A 128 -15.03 -8.64 4.68
C ALA A 128 -15.41 -9.59 5.84
N ALA A 129 -16.36 -9.15 6.68
CA ALA A 129 -16.93 -9.93 7.80
C ALA A 129 -18.44 -10.13 7.64
#